data_AF-A0A7Z9Y928-F1
#
_entry.id   AF-A0A7Z9Y928-F1
#
_cell.length_a   1.000
_cell.length_b   1.000
_cell.length_c   1.000
_cell.angle_alpha   90.00
_cell.angle_beta   90.00
_cell.angle_gamma   90.00
#
_symmetry.space_group_name_H-M   'P 1'
#
loop_
_entity.id
_entity.type
_entity.pdbx_description
1 polymer ?
#
loop_
_entity_poly.entity_id
_entity_poly.type
_entity_poly.pdbx_seq_one_letter_code
_entity_poly.pdbx_strand_id
1 'polypeptide(L)'
;MEGGTAMKVNARDLKWLENETRRLIRGCRRLSRDGIPVYMPDCSGNYGALWTRDFAYYVENVPDMIPQEEIREALLYLIRGQRDDGCAPDRVDLEGRPVYCAGPLGRPIAAPPLDNAQFLTKIACTYARHMKDLDLFGEIVDRLDRAMDWVPLSRDGLVWNDPENPHSPYGFTD
;
A
#
# COMPACT_ATOMS: atom_id res chain seq x y z
N MET A 1 12.68 -2.30 40.90
CA MET A 1 12.28 -2.36 39.49
C MET A 1 10.82 -2.75 39.48
N GLU A 2 9.95 -1.79 39.20
CA GLU A 2 8.49 -1.99 39.21
C GLU A 2 8.11 -2.98 38.12
N GLY A 3 7.44 -4.06 38.51
CA GLY A 3 6.86 -5.03 37.60
C GLY A 3 5.69 -4.38 36.88
N GLY A 4 5.90 -4.02 35.61
CA GLY A 4 4.82 -3.61 34.72
C GLY A 4 3.78 -4.73 34.64
N THR A 5 2.58 -4.46 35.14
CA THR A 5 1.44 -5.36 35.00
C THR A 5 1.17 -5.57 33.52
N ALA A 6 1.51 -6.76 32.99
CA ALA A 6 1.18 -7.12 31.62
C ALA A 6 -0.33 -6.90 31.40
N MET A 7 -0.68 -6.07 30.42
CA MET A 7 -2.06 -5.78 30.08
C MET A 7 -2.76 -7.10 29.72
N LYS A 8 -3.65 -7.57 30.59
CA LYS A 8 -4.46 -8.76 30.32
C LYS A 8 -5.64 -8.37 29.43
N VAL A 9 -5.49 -8.57 28.13
CA VAL A 9 -6.60 -8.44 27.18
C VAL A 9 -7.56 -9.60 27.40
N ASN A 10 -8.86 -9.32 27.55
CA ASN A 10 -9.88 -10.34 27.70
C ASN A 10 -10.03 -11.14 26.40
N ALA A 11 -10.05 -12.47 26.46
CA ALA A 11 -10.17 -13.34 25.28
C ALA A 11 -11.46 -13.09 24.48
N ARG A 12 -12.56 -12.71 25.14
CA ARG A 12 -13.82 -12.33 24.48
C ARG A 12 -13.64 -11.05 23.68
N ASP A 13 -12.96 -10.06 24.24
CA ASP A 13 -12.74 -8.77 23.59
C ASP A 13 -11.79 -8.92 22.40
N LEU A 14 -10.73 -9.74 22.56
CA LEU A 14 -9.85 -10.10 21.45
C LEU A 14 -10.63 -10.80 20.33
N LYS A 15 -11.51 -11.75 20.67
CA LYS A 15 -12.31 -12.44 19.66
C LYS A 15 -13.29 -11.51 18.95
N TRP A 16 -13.88 -10.58 19.70
CA TRP A 16 -14.73 -9.55 19.12
C TRP A 16 -13.94 -8.66 18.16
N LEU A 17 -12.74 -8.19 18.54
CA LEU A 17 -11.86 -7.40 17.68
C LEU A 17 -11.52 -8.13 16.39
N GLU A 18 -11.11 -9.41 16.45
CA GLU A 18 -10.81 -10.21 15.26
C GLU A 18 -12.01 -10.30 14.29
N ASN A 19 -13.21 -10.55 14.84
CA ASN A 19 -14.43 -10.67 14.03
C ASN A 19 -14.80 -9.34 13.38
N GLU A 20 -14.62 -8.24 14.11
CA GLU A 20 -14.91 -6.90 13.63
C GLU A 20 -13.89 -6.47 12.55
N THR A 21 -12.61 -6.77 12.74
CA THR A 21 -11.58 -6.59 11.71
C THR A 21 -11.94 -7.35 10.43
N ARG A 22 -12.35 -8.63 10.52
CA ARG A 22 -12.82 -9.39 9.34
C ARG A 22 -14.05 -8.78 8.69
N ARG A 23 -14.97 -8.21 9.48
CA ARG A 23 -16.16 -7.52 8.94
C ARG A 23 -15.75 -6.27 8.16
N LEU A 24 -14.85 -5.46 8.71
CA LEU A 24 -14.36 -4.23 8.07
C LEU A 24 -13.55 -4.53 6.80
N ILE A 25 -12.60 -5.47 6.84
CA ILE A 25 -11.83 -5.88 5.65
C ILE A 25 -12.75 -6.31 4.50
N ARG A 26 -13.79 -7.10 4.79
CA ARG A 26 -14.80 -7.49 3.80
C ARG A 26 -15.58 -6.29 3.25
N GLY A 27 -15.88 -5.31 4.10
CA GLY A 27 -16.51 -4.05 3.71
C GLY A 27 -15.65 -3.15 2.83
N CYS A 28 -14.33 -3.25 2.94
CA CYS A 28 -13.36 -2.51 2.11
C CYS A 28 -13.10 -3.14 0.73
N ARG A 29 -13.45 -4.42 0.55
CA ARG A 29 -13.22 -5.15 -0.72
C ARG A 29 -14.14 -4.63 -1.83
N ARG A 30 -13.57 -4.33 -2.99
CA ARG A 30 -14.28 -4.05 -4.26
C ARG A 30 -13.67 -4.85 -5.40
N LEU A 31 -14.32 -4.85 -6.55
CA LEU A 31 -13.75 -5.37 -7.79
C LEU A 31 -13.43 -4.19 -8.71
N SER A 32 -12.28 -4.23 -9.36
CA SER A 32 -12.01 -3.37 -10.51
C SER A 32 -12.91 -3.75 -11.70
N ARG A 33 -12.91 -2.94 -12.75
CA ARG A 33 -13.62 -3.18 -14.02
C ARG A 33 -13.29 -4.55 -14.60
N ASP A 34 -12.05 -4.99 -14.46
CA ASP A 34 -11.56 -6.25 -15.02
C ASP A 34 -11.68 -7.42 -14.02
N GLY A 35 -12.39 -7.21 -12.91
CA GLY A 35 -12.67 -8.24 -11.91
C GLY A 35 -11.55 -8.47 -10.90
N ILE A 36 -10.51 -7.62 -10.86
CA ILE A 36 -9.42 -7.73 -9.90
C ILE A 36 -9.90 -7.26 -8.52
N PRO A 37 -9.77 -8.07 -7.45
CA PRO A 37 -10.10 -7.65 -6.11
C PRO A 37 -9.17 -6.53 -5.62
N VAL A 38 -9.77 -5.47 -5.09
CA VAL A 38 -9.04 -4.35 -4.48
C VAL A 38 -9.58 -4.07 -3.08
N TYR A 39 -8.70 -3.59 -2.21
CA TYR A 39 -9.02 -3.28 -0.81
C TYR A 39 -8.86 -1.79 -0.58
N MET A 40 -9.99 -1.10 -0.37
CA MET A 40 -10.02 0.34 -0.15
C MET A 40 -9.60 0.69 1.28
N PRO A 41 -9.05 1.88 1.53
CA PRO A 41 -8.78 2.37 2.88
C PRO A 41 -10.03 2.44 3.78
N ASP A 42 -11.20 2.72 3.19
CA ASP A 42 -12.45 2.88 3.91
C ASP A 42 -13.58 1.96 3.41
N CYS A 43 -14.53 1.67 4.30
CA CYS A 43 -15.76 0.97 3.93
C CYS A 43 -16.80 1.92 3.29
N SER A 44 -16.64 3.23 3.44
CA SER A 44 -17.59 4.26 2.98
C SER A 44 -17.48 4.60 1.49
N GLY A 45 -16.36 4.25 0.83
CA GLY A 45 -16.16 4.48 -0.59
C GLY A 45 -15.64 5.88 -0.95
N ASN A 46 -15.22 6.69 0.04
CA ASN A 46 -14.58 7.98 -0.23
C ASN A 46 -13.19 7.79 -0.85
N TYR A 47 -12.57 6.63 -0.60
CA TYR A 47 -11.27 6.24 -1.13
C TYR A 47 -11.41 5.11 -2.17
N GLY A 48 -12.22 5.34 -3.20
CA GLY A 48 -12.59 4.39 -4.26
C GLY A 48 -11.47 3.87 -5.18
N ALA A 49 -10.35 3.41 -4.63
CA ALA A 49 -9.17 2.94 -5.35
C ALA A 49 -8.36 1.95 -4.49
N LEU A 50 -7.41 1.25 -5.11
CA LEU A 50 -6.35 0.54 -4.41
C LEU A 50 -5.20 1.52 -4.11
N TRP A 51 -5.01 1.88 -2.85
CA TRP A 51 -3.96 2.81 -2.42
C TRP A 51 -2.70 2.03 -2.02
N THR A 52 -1.55 2.39 -2.58
CA THR A 52 -0.29 1.65 -2.38
C THR A 52 0.10 1.60 -0.91
N ARG A 53 0.07 2.75 -0.23
CA ARG A 53 0.41 2.86 1.20
C ARG A 53 -0.56 2.07 2.07
N ASP A 54 -1.85 2.28 1.92
CA ASP A 54 -2.88 1.64 2.75
C ASP A 54 -2.91 0.13 2.55
N PHE A 55 -2.73 -0.34 1.32
CA PHE A 55 -2.67 -1.76 1.02
C PHE A 55 -1.49 -2.46 1.71
N ALA A 56 -0.36 -1.77 1.86
CA ALA A 56 0.77 -2.28 2.64
C ALA A 56 0.39 -2.59 4.09
N TYR A 57 -0.49 -1.80 4.71
CA TYR A 57 -0.95 -2.07 6.08
C TYR A 57 -1.84 -3.31 6.18
N TYR A 58 -2.67 -3.58 5.18
CA TYR A 58 -3.44 -4.82 5.12
C TYR A 58 -2.51 -6.04 5.06
N VAL A 59 -1.56 -6.01 4.13
CA VAL A 59 -0.65 -7.15 3.87
C VAL A 59 0.31 -7.39 5.05
N GLU A 60 0.73 -6.34 5.74
CA GLU A 60 1.58 -6.46 6.94
C GLU A 60 0.83 -7.02 8.16
N ASN A 61 -0.40 -6.56 8.41
CA ASN A 61 -1.04 -6.79 9.70
C ASN A 61 -2.08 -7.91 9.69
N VAL A 62 -2.71 -8.16 8.54
CA VAL A 62 -3.82 -9.12 8.41
C VAL A 62 -3.75 -9.98 7.13
N PRO A 63 -2.56 -10.49 6.72
CA PRO A 63 -2.43 -11.27 5.49
C PRO A 63 -3.31 -12.54 5.50
N ASP A 64 -3.55 -13.14 6.68
CA ASP A 64 -4.39 -14.34 6.84
C ASP A 64 -5.90 -14.05 6.82
N MET A 65 -6.30 -12.77 6.72
CA MET A 65 -7.70 -12.36 6.61
C MET A 65 -8.12 -12.01 5.18
N ILE A 66 -7.18 -12.04 4.24
CA ILE A 66 -7.37 -11.77 2.81
C ILE A 66 -6.93 -13.03 2.04
N PRO A 67 -7.69 -13.51 1.02
CA PRO A 67 -7.22 -14.64 0.23
C PRO A 67 -5.90 -14.31 -0.47
N GLN A 68 -4.97 -15.25 -0.49
CA GLN A 68 -3.59 -15.00 -0.94
C GLN A 68 -3.54 -14.57 -2.41
N GLU A 69 -4.39 -15.16 -3.24
CA GLU A 69 -4.56 -14.83 -4.65
C GLU A 69 -5.05 -13.40 -4.84
N GLU A 70 -5.87 -12.88 -3.92
CA GLU A 70 -6.32 -11.49 -3.99
C GLU A 70 -5.20 -10.52 -3.62
N ILE A 71 -4.32 -10.87 -2.68
CA ILE A 71 -3.11 -10.08 -2.40
C ILE A 71 -2.20 -10.05 -3.62
N ARG A 72 -2.02 -11.21 -4.27
CA ARG A 72 -1.22 -11.35 -5.49
C ARG A 72 -1.73 -10.45 -6.60
N GLU A 73 -3.02 -10.52 -6.92
CA GLU A 73 -3.61 -9.75 -8.01
C GLU A 73 -3.61 -8.25 -7.72
N ALA A 74 -3.86 -7.84 -6.46
CA ALA A 74 -3.76 -6.45 -6.04
C ALA A 74 -2.32 -5.90 -6.14
N LEU A 75 -1.30 -6.68 -5.74
CA LEU A 75 0.10 -6.31 -5.93
C LEU A 75 0.43 -6.14 -7.42
N LEU A 76 0.04 -7.11 -8.26
CA LEU A 76 0.25 -7.03 -9.70
C LEU A 76 -0.52 -5.85 -10.34
N TYR A 77 -1.65 -5.44 -9.77
CA TYR A 77 -2.40 -4.27 -10.21
C TYR A 77 -1.61 -2.97 -9.97
N LEU A 78 -0.98 -2.83 -8.80
CA LEU A 78 -0.08 -1.71 -8.50
C LEU A 78 1.18 -1.73 -9.38
N ILE A 79 1.81 -2.90 -9.54
CA ILE A 79 3.03 -3.07 -10.36
C ILE A 79 2.77 -2.69 -11.82
N ARG A 80 1.62 -3.11 -12.38
CA ARG A 80 1.20 -2.74 -13.74
C ARG A 80 1.00 -1.24 -13.90
N GLY A 81 0.64 -0.52 -12.84
CA GLY A 81 0.45 0.93 -12.82
C GLY A 81 1.74 1.76 -12.68
N GLN A 82 2.90 1.15 -12.47
CA GLN A 82 4.17 1.91 -12.39
C GLN A 82 4.44 2.62 -13.73
N ARG A 83 4.78 3.91 -13.63
CA ARG A 83 5.11 4.78 -14.77
C ARG A 83 6.44 4.38 -15.41
N ASP A 84 6.64 4.74 -16.68
CA ASP A 84 7.85 4.38 -17.45
C ASP A 84 9.16 4.86 -16.83
N ASP A 85 9.14 5.97 -16.08
CA ASP A 85 10.30 6.51 -15.37
C ASP A 85 10.59 5.82 -14.02
N GLY A 86 9.77 4.83 -13.63
CA GLY A 86 9.90 4.10 -12.37
C GLY A 86 8.94 4.59 -11.28
N CYS A 87 8.26 5.73 -11.44
CA CYS A 87 7.36 6.27 -10.41
C CYS A 87 6.26 5.25 -10.03
N ALA A 88 6.24 4.85 -8.76
CA ALA A 88 5.19 3.99 -8.22
C ALA A 88 3.87 4.78 -8.10
N PRO A 89 2.71 4.17 -8.40
CA PRO A 89 1.43 4.85 -8.21
C PRO A 89 1.19 5.11 -6.72
N ASP A 90 0.57 6.25 -6.42
CA ASP A 90 -0.06 6.52 -5.13
C ASP A 90 -1.28 5.61 -4.94
N ARG A 91 -2.04 5.46 -6.02
CA ARG A 91 -3.18 4.54 -6.11
C ARG A 91 -3.47 4.12 -7.54
N VAL A 92 -4.20 3.03 -7.70
CA VAL A 92 -4.81 2.62 -8.97
C VAL A 92 -6.32 2.54 -8.77
N ASP A 93 -7.09 3.27 -9.58
CA ASP A 93 -8.54 3.31 -9.44
C ASP A 93 -9.23 2.01 -9.92
N LEU A 94 -10.55 1.93 -9.77
CA LEU A 94 -11.33 0.76 -10.17
C LEU A 94 -11.35 0.55 -11.69
N GLU A 95 -10.99 1.53 -12.50
CA GLU A 95 -10.91 1.43 -13.95
C GLU A 95 -9.53 0.98 -14.46
N GLY A 96 -8.54 0.83 -13.58
CA GLY A 96 -7.17 0.45 -13.92
C GLY A 96 -6.25 1.63 -14.20
N ARG A 97 -6.68 2.85 -13.88
CA ARG A 97 -5.89 4.05 -14.13
C ARG A 97 -4.99 4.33 -12.92
N PRO A 98 -3.65 4.37 -13.11
CA PRO A 98 -2.74 4.77 -12.06
C PRO A 98 -2.83 6.29 -11.83
N VAL A 99 -2.77 6.67 -10.56
CA VAL A 99 -2.65 8.06 -10.10
C VAL A 99 -1.43 8.16 -9.21
N TYR A 100 -0.59 9.16 -9.46
CA TYR A 100 0.73 9.28 -8.83
C TYR A 100 0.78 10.37 -7.75
N CYS A 101 -0.03 11.41 -7.90
CA CYS A 101 -0.05 12.53 -6.96
C CYS A 101 -1.22 12.41 -5.99
N ALA A 102 -1.00 12.91 -4.77
CA ALA A 102 -2.07 13.17 -3.83
C ALA A 102 -3.07 14.21 -4.40
N GLY A 103 -4.32 14.13 -3.93
CA GLY A 103 -5.41 15.01 -4.36
C GLY A 103 -6.26 14.42 -5.51
N PRO A 104 -7.32 15.14 -5.94
CA PRO A 104 -8.23 14.68 -6.98
C PRO A 104 -7.54 14.49 -8.33
N LEU A 105 -8.11 13.60 -9.16
CA LEU A 105 -7.63 13.40 -10.52
C LEU A 105 -7.62 14.72 -11.31
N GLY A 106 -6.48 15.05 -11.92
CA GLY A 106 -6.28 16.29 -12.68
C GLY A 106 -6.12 17.54 -11.82
N ARG A 107 -6.10 17.43 -10.49
CA ARG A 107 -5.84 18.54 -9.55
C ARG A 107 -4.88 18.08 -8.44
N PRO A 108 -3.61 17.78 -8.78
CA PRO A 108 -2.63 17.33 -7.81
C PRO A 108 -2.34 18.45 -6.79
N ILE A 109 -2.18 18.08 -5.52
CA ILE A 109 -1.81 19.04 -4.46
C ILE A 109 -0.29 19.18 -4.30
N ALA A 110 0.48 18.18 -4.76
CA ALA A 110 1.94 18.14 -4.70
C ALA A 110 2.50 17.12 -5.72
N ALA A 111 3.82 17.06 -5.86
CA ALA A 111 4.49 16.01 -6.62
C ALA A 111 4.27 14.61 -5.97
N PRO A 112 4.49 13.49 -6.72
CA PRO A 112 4.19 12.15 -6.23
C PRO A 112 4.87 11.83 -4.90
N PRO A 113 4.19 11.21 -3.92
CA PRO A 113 4.81 10.88 -2.64
C PRO A 113 6.08 10.05 -2.78
N LEU A 114 7.11 10.37 -1.99
CA LEU A 114 8.43 9.74 -2.06
C LEU A 114 8.53 8.39 -1.34
N ASP A 115 7.45 7.94 -0.71
CA ASP A 115 7.38 6.71 0.07
C ASP A 115 6.65 5.57 -0.64
N ASN A 116 5.98 5.83 -1.76
CA ASN A 116 5.22 4.83 -2.51
C ASN A 116 6.09 3.67 -3.01
N ALA A 117 7.33 3.93 -3.40
CA ALA A 117 8.27 2.89 -3.85
C ALA A 117 8.61 1.91 -2.72
N GLN A 118 8.81 2.45 -1.51
CA GLN A 118 9.14 1.70 -0.30
C GLN A 118 7.94 0.88 0.16
N PHE A 119 6.72 1.45 0.11
CA PHE A 119 5.49 0.72 0.42
C PHE A 119 5.19 -0.38 -0.60
N LEU A 120 5.40 -0.12 -1.90
CA LEU A 120 5.25 -1.14 -2.95
C LEU A 120 6.24 -2.30 -2.75
N THR A 121 7.50 -1.98 -2.46
CA THR A 121 8.54 -2.96 -2.13
C THR A 121 8.20 -3.72 -0.85
N LYS A 122 7.64 -3.05 0.16
CA LYS A 122 7.18 -3.67 1.41
C LYS A 122 6.05 -4.67 1.16
N ILE A 123 5.08 -4.34 0.31
CA ILE A 123 4.00 -5.25 -0.09
C ILE A 123 4.61 -6.51 -0.73
N ALA A 124 5.46 -6.34 -1.73
CA ALA A 124 6.09 -7.44 -2.45
C ALA A 124 6.92 -8.34 -1.51
N CYS A 125 7.76 -7.75 -0.67
CA CYS A 125 8.55 -8.49 0.32
C CYS A 125 7.68 -9.25 1.33
N THR A 126 6.62 -8.60 1.82
CA THR A 126 5.71 -9.21 2.80
C THR A 126 4.93 -10.36 2.15
N TYR A 127 4.40 -10.17 0.95
CA TYR A 127 3.76 -11.21 0.17
C TYR A 127 4.69 -12.41 -0.06
N ALA A 128 5.90 -12.18 -0.58
CA ALA A 128 6.86 -13.23 -0.87
C ALA A 128 7.24 -14.04 0.39
N ARG A 129 7.39 -13.37 1.54
CA ARG A 129 7.68 -14.04 2.82
C ARG A 129 6.51 -14.85 3.37
N HIS A 130 5.31 -14.28 3.36
CA HIS A 130 4.12 -14.94 3.90
C HIS A 130 3.66 -16.09 3.02
N MET A 131 3.62 -15.89 1.71
CA MET A 131 3.08 -16.85 0.75
C MET A 131 4.12 -17.80 0.20
N LYS A 132 5.42 -17.53 0.45
CA LYS A 132 6.58 -18.29 -0.07
C LYS A 132 6.64 -18.33 -1.60
N ASP A 133 6.09 -17.31 -2.25
CA ASP A 133 6.10 -17.14 -3.70
C ASP A 133 7.29 -16.27 -4.12
N LEU A 134 8.46 -16.91 -4.25
CA LEU A 134 9.68 -16.26 -4.73
C LEU A 134 9.70 -16.11 -6.26
N ASP A 135 8.91 -16.91 -6.98
CA ASP A 135 8.84 -16.85 -8.44
C ASP A 135 8.23 -15.52 -8.86
N LEU A 136 7.07 -15.14 -8.29
CA LEU A 136 6.49 -13.82 -8.51
C LEU A 136 7.44 -12.70 -8.12
N PHE A 137 8.17 -12.84 -7.00
CA PHE A 137 9.13 -11.83 -6.58
C PHE A 137 10.22 -11.63 -7.65
N GLY A 138 10.75 -12.73 -8.18
CA GLY A 138 11.71 -12.70 -9.29
C GLY A 138 11.16 -12.06 -10.56
N GLU A 139 9.86 -12.25 -10.86
CA GLU A 139 9.20 -11.60 -12.01
C GLU A 139 9.07 -10.08 -11.88
N ILE A 140 8.93 -9.56 -10.65
CA ILE A 140 8.65 -8.13 -10.41
C ILE A 140 9.84 -7.34 -9.86
N VAL A 141 10.95 -7.98 -9.47
CA VAL A 141 12.08 -7.32 -8.79
C VAL A 141 12.64 -6.13 -9.57
N ASP A 142 12.79 -6.26 -10.90
CA ASP A 142 13.27 -5.15 -11.75
C ASP A 142 12.31 -3.95 -11.74
N ARG A 143 11.00 -4.16 -11.52
CA ARG A 143 10.02 -3.08 -11.34
C ARG A 143 10.21 -2.40 -9.99
N LEU A 144 10.48 -3.18 -8.94
CA LEU A 144 10.73 -2.68 -7.60
C LEU A 144 12.01 -1.86 -7.55
N ASP A 145 13.09 -2.33 -8.17
CA ASP A 145 14.36 -1.61 -8.27
C ASP A 145 14.18 -0.28 -8.97
N ARG A 146 13.47 -0.25 -10.12
CA ARG A 146 13.13 1.02 -10.79
C ARG A 146 12.30 1.96 -9.93
N ALA A 147 11.42 1.44 -9.08
CA ALA A 147 10.66 2.26 -8.16
C ALA A 147 11.56 2.92 -7.12
N MET A 148 12.51 2.15 -6.57
CA MET A 148 13.47 2.64 -5.60
C MET A 148 14.45 3.64 -6.22
N ASP A 149 14.94 3.39 -7.44
CA ASP A 149 15.84 4.28 -8.19
C ASP A 149 15.16 5.62 -8.57
N TRP A 150 13.84 5.64 -8.69
CA TRP A 150 13.08 6.86 -8.95
C TRP A 150 13.10 7.83 -7.76
N VAL A 151 13.31 7.34 -6.53
CA VAL A 151 13.30 8.17 -5.33
C VAL A 151 14.53 9.09 -5.30
N PRO A 152 14.36 10.43 -5.29
CA PRO A 152 15.48 11.35 -5.26
C PRO A 152 16.26 11.23 -3.95
N LEU A 153 17.57 11.15 -4.07
CA LEU A 153 18.50 11.10 -2.94
C LEU A 153 19.36 12.36 -2.90
N SER A 154 19.68 12.80 -1.69
CA SER A 154 20.72 13.79 -1.44
C SER A 154 22.10 13.21 -1.72
N ARG A 155 23.12 14.06 -1.74
CA ARG A 155 24.54 13.64 -1.84
C ARG A 155 24.96 12.64 -0.74
N ASP A 156 24.24 12.64 0.39
CA ASP A 156 24.52 11.78 1.54
C ASP A 156 23.68 10.48 1.50
N GLY A 157 22.93 10.25 0.42
CA GLY A 157 22.12 9.04 0.22
C GLY A 157 20.79 9.02 0.98
N LEU A 158 20.34 10.16 1.50
CA LEU A 158 19.05 10.30 2.18
C LEU A 158 17.96 10.71 1.18
N VAL A 159 16.72 10.28 1.38
CA VAL A 159 15.58 10.77 0.58
C VAL A 159 15.53 12.29 0.65
N TRP A 160 15.55 12.94 -0.51
CA TRP A 160 15.55 14.39 -0.64
C TRP A 160 14.20 14.89 -1.14
N ASN A 161 13.48 15.62 -0.30
CA ASN A 161 12.28 16.34 -0.71
C ASN A 161 12.65 17.80 -0.98
N ASP A 162 12.67 18.19 -2.26
CA ASP A 162 13.05 19.52 -2.69
C ASP A 162 12.07 20.58 -2.14
N PRO A 163 12.53 21.54 -1.31
CA PRO A 163 11.66 22.58 -0.76
C PRO A 163 11.10 23.53 -1.83
N GLU A 164 11.73 23.65 -3.00
CA GLU A 164 11.25 24.50 -4.10
C GLU A 164 10.18 23.80 -4.96
N ASN A 165 10.18 22.47 -4.97
CA ASN A 165 9.19 21.64 -5.67
C ASN A 165 8.81 20.42 -4.82
N PRO A 166 8.03 20.63 -3.73
CA PRO A 166 7.83 19.60 -2.73
C PRO A 166 6.96 18.45 -3.24
N HIS A 167 7.40 17.25 -2.87
CA HIS A 167 6.59 16.05 -2.90
C HIS A 167 5.67 15.99 -1.69
N SER A 168 4.51 15.35 -1.86
CA SER A 168 3.56 15.16 -0.76
C SER A 168 4.23 14.42 0.41
N PRO A 169 4.17 14.96 1.64
CA PRO A 169 4.75 14.31 2.81
C PRO A 169 3.91 13.11 3.27
N TYR A 170 4.45 12.36 4.22
CA TYR A 170 3.70 11.33 4.94
C TYR A 170 2.74 11.98 5.94
N GLY A 171 1.44 11.96 5.65
CA GLY A 171 0.38 12.41 6.57
C GLY A 171 -0.56 13.46 5.98
N PHE A 172 -1.73 13.61 6.62
CA PHE A 172 -2.78 14.60 6.28
C PHE A 172 -2.61 15.93 7.04
N THR A 173 -1.45 16.16 7.65
CA THR A 173 -1.17 17.37 8.43
C THR A 173 0.03 18.07 7.83
N ASP A 174 -0.28 19.00 6.92
CA ASP A 174 0.52 20.19 6.61
C ASP A 174 0.44 21.21 7.77
#